data_AF-A0A661WQF9-F1
#
_entry.id   AF-A0A661WQF9-F1
#
_cell.length_a   1.000
_cell.length_b   1.000
_cell.length_c   1.000
_cell.angle_alpha   90.00
_cell.angle_beta   90.00
_cell.angle_gamma   90.00
#
_symmetry.space_group_name_H-M   'P 1'
#
loop_
_entity.id
_entity.type
_entity.pdbx_description
1 polymer ?
#
loop_
_entity_poly.entity_id
_entity_poly.type
_entity_poly.pdbx_seq_one_letter_code
_entity_poly.pdbx_strand_id
1 'polypeptide(L)'
;TIADLKAFYPGIGAVAIVPVGLTKHRTWLPHLTPVTSEYCLKTMQIIDEKRRLLKAELGTTFAYLSDEFYISTDTTLPDADYYEDFNQLENGVGLTRDFIIRFQEELPLLQVSEPLNLTLVSGMLGSTALEKYILPHLRQFESLHLSLHAVKNQFYGESITVAGLIVGEDIYNTLKDQPLGDYVVLPPRVLNHDRLFLDDWPIEKLEEKLGVGVLNFPDNFVDLFENIRLLRSGLPEEEAKEVRHTIPVAYMTEKSKGGGF
;
A
#
# COMPACT_ATOMS: atom_id res chain seq x y z
N THR A 1 -10.20 20.45 -16.53
CA THR A 1 -11.07 19.25 -16.60
C THR A 1 -10.42 18.19 -17.48
N ILE A 2 -10.93 16.96 -17.54
CA ILE A 2 -10.36 15.89 -18.40
C ILE A 2 -10.26 16.31 -19.87
N ALA A 3 -11.26 17.05 -20.38
CA ALA A 3 -11.25 17.56 -21.74
C ALA A 3 -10.10 18.56 -21.99
N ASP A 4 -9.82 19.42 -21.00
CA ASP A 4 -8.73 20.38 -21.09
C ASP A 4 -7.36 19.67 -21.07
N LEU A 5 -7.21 18.62 -20.24
CA LEU A 5 -5.98 17.82 -20.20
C LEU A 5 -5.77 17.01 -21.48
N LYS A 6 -6.85 16.45 -22.03
CA LYS A 6 -6.86 15.74 -23.31
C LYS A 6 -6.37 16.64 -24.46
N ALA A 7 -6.63 17.95 -24.43
CA ALA A 7 -6.16 18.86 -25.49
C ALA A 7 -4.63 18.90 -25.62
N PHE A 8 -3.90 18.44 -24.60
CA PHE A 8 -2.44 18.31 -24.61
C PHE A 8 -1.94 16.90 -24.97
N TYR A 9 -2.82 15.97 -25.35
CA TYR A 9 -2.42 14.64 -25.80
C TYR A 9 -1.64 14.72 -27.13
N PRO A 10 -0.53 13.98 -27.32
CA PRO A 10 0.01 12.94 -26.44
C PRO A 10 1.01 13.43 -25.37
N GLY A 11 1.22 14.74 -25.22
CA GLY A 11 2.14 15.30 -24.21
C GLY A 11 1.71 15.01 -22.77
N ILE A 12 0.40 14.92 -22.51
CA ILE A 12 -0.15 14.25 -21.33
C ILE A 12 -0.62 12.87 -21.80
N GLY A 13 -0.07 11.80 -21.21
CA GLY A 13 -0.39 10.42 -21.62
C GLY A 13 -1.52 9.78 -20.82
N ALA A 14 -1.69 10.16 -19.55
CA ALA A 14 -2.71 9.63 -18.67
C ALA A 14 -3.06 10.62 -17.55
N VAL A 15 -4.27 10.47 -17.00
CA VAL A 15 -4.81 11.28 -15.91
C VAL A 15 -5.31 10.33 -14.81
N ALA A 16 -4.69 10.41 -13.64
CA ALA A 16 -5.18 9.77 -12.43
C ALA A 16 -6.27 10.64 -11.78
N ILE A 17 -7.34 10.00 -11.32
CA ILE A 17 -8.43 10.61 -10.57
C ILE A 17 -8.43 9.95 -9.20
N VAL A 18 -8.07 10.74 -8.19
CA VAL A 18 -7.88 10.29 -6.80
C VAL A 18 -8.81 11.07 -5.87
N PRO A 19 -9.43 10.43 -4.86
CA PRO A 19 -10.09 11.15 -3.77
C PRO A 19 -9.09 12.06 -3.06
N VAL A 20 -9.51 13.28 -2.71
CA VAL A 20 -8.64 14.16 -1.93
C VAL A 20 -8.64 13.70 -0.47
N GLY A 21 -7.48 13.28 0.02
CA GLY A 21 -7.25 13.02 1.44
C GLY A 21 -7.23 14.33 2.22
N LEU A 22 -8.25 14.57 3.04
CA LEU A 22 -8.31 15.77 3.88
C LEU A 22 -7.59 15.48 5.20
N THR A 23 -6.41 16.03 5.42
CA THR A 23 -5.73 15.93 6.73
C THR A 23 -6.42 16.81 7.78
N LYS A 24 -6.16 16.57 9.07
CA LYS A 24 -6.62 17.42 10.18
C LYS A 24 -5.89 18.76 10.27
N HIS A 25 -4.77 18.93 9.56
CA HIS A 25 -3.94 20.14 9.56
C HIS A 25 -4.40 21.13 8.47
N ARG A 26 -5.56 21.78 8.68
CA ARG A 26 -6.20 22.65 7.66
C ARG A 26 -6.63 24.03 8.17
N THR A 27 -6.00 24.55 9.22
CA THR A 27 -6.40 25.78 9.94
C THR A 27 -6.60 27.03 9.04
N TRP A 28 -5.98 27.08 7.86
CA TRP A 28 -6.04 28.23 6.94
C TRP A 28 -6.41 27.84 5.49
N LEU A 29 -7.08 26.72 5.29
CA LEU A 29 -7.45 26.22 3.97
C LEU A 29 -8.97 26.27 3.74
N PRO A 30 -9.44 26.43 2.49
CA PRO A 30 -10.85 26.35 2.17
C PRO A 30 -11.51 25.08 2.70
N HIS A 31 -12.77 25.20 3.12
CA HIS A 31 -13.60 24.06 3.46
C HIS A 31 -13.83 23.20 2.23
N LEU A 32 -13.40 21.95 2.31
CA LEU A 32 -13.66 20.94 1.29
C LEU A 32 -14.57 19.88 1.91
N THR A 33 -15.56 19.44 1.15
CA THR A 33 -16.41 18.32 1.55
C THR A 33 -15.63 17.03 1.37
N PRO A 34 -15.56 16.16 2.40
CA PRO A 34 -14.97 14.83 2.26
C PRO A 34 -15.66 14.04 1.15
N VAL A 35 -14.90 13.19 0.47
CA VAL A 35 -15.43 12.28 -0.54
C VAL A 35 -16.30 11.22 0.16
N THR A 36 -17.56 11.09 -0.27
CA THR A 36 -18.49 10.09 0.26
C THR A 36 -18.57 8.88 -0.68
N SER A 37 -19.02 7.73 -0.17
CA SER A 37 -19.26 6.54 -1.00
C SER A 37 -20.26 6.83 -2.14
N GLU A 38 -21.29 7.64 -1.89
CA GLU A 38 -22.23 8.08 -2.95
C GLU A 38 -21.53 8.90 -4.03
N TYR A 39 -20.62 9.81 -3.64
CA TYR A 39 -19.83 10.59 -4.58
C TYR A 39 -18.88 9.70 -5.40
N CYS A 40 -18.25 8.71 -4.76
CA CYS A 40 -17.42 7.72 -5.45
C CYS A 40 -18.22 6.98 -6.52
N LEU A 41 -19.37 6.40 -6.16
CA LEU A 41 -20.21 5.65 -7.09
C LEU A 41 -20.69 6.49 -8.29
N LYS A 42 -21.10 7.74 -8.06
CA LYS A 42 -21.46 8.67 -9.15
C LYS A 42 -20.27 9.00 -10.04
N THR A 43 -19.10 9.24 -9.45
CA THR A 43 -17.87 9.53 -10.19
C THR A 43 -17.46 8.34 -11.06
N MET A 44 -17.55 7.12 -10.51
CA MET A 44 -17.28 5.89 -11.25
C MET A 44 -18.10 5.77 -12.53
N GLN A 45 -19.41 6.00 -12.44
CA GLN A 45 -20.31 5.98 -13.60
C GLN A 45 -19.91 7.00 -14.67
N ILE A 46 -19.60 8.23 -14.26
CA ILE A 46 -19.20 9.31 -15.17
C ILE A 46 -17.88 8.97 -15.88
N ILE A 47 -16.91 8.44 -15.14
CA ILE A 47 -15.59 8.14 -15.69
C ILE A 47 -15.64 6.92 -16.60
N ASP A 48 -16.42 5.88 -16.26
CA ASP A 48 -16.58 4.72 -17.14
C ASP A 48 -17.17 5.08 -18.52
N GLU A 49 -18.12 6.01 -18.56
CA GLU A 49 -18.63 6.54 -19.83
C GLU A 49 -17.54 7.28 -20.62
N LYS A 50 -16.82 8.20 -19.95
CA LYS A 50 -15.75 8.98 -20.58
C LYS A 50 -14.62 8.10 -21.11
N ARG A 51 -14.25 7.05 -20.37
CA ARG A 51 -13.18 6.12 -20.76
C ARG A 51 -13.48 5.40 -22.07
N ARG A 52 -14.73 4.98 -22.28
CA ARG A 52 -15.14 4.35 -23.55
C ARG A 52 -15.00 5.31 -24.73
N LEU A 53 -15.41 6.57 -24.55
CA LEU A 53 -15.28 7.60 -25.57
C LEU A 53 -13.81 7.92 -25.88
N LEU A 54 -12.99 8.07 -24.84
CA LEU A 54 -11.56 8.33 -24.96
C LEU A 54 -10.82 7.17 -25.64
N LYS A 55 -11.17 5.92 -25.31
CA LYS A 55 -10.60 4.73 -25.94
C LYS A 55 -10.90 4.67 -27.44
N ALA A 56 -12.14 5.00 -27.83
CA ALA A 56 -12.54 5.03 -29.24
C ALA A 56 -11.83 6.14 -30.04
N GLU A 57 -11.53 7.27 -29.40
CA GLU A 57 -10.94 8.43 -30.05
C GLU A 57 -9.40 8.40 -30.07
N LEU A 58 -8.76 8.00 -28.97
CA LEU A 58 -7.32 8.09 -28.75
C LEU A 58 -6.60 6.73 -28.81
N GLY A 59 -7.34 5.62 -28.76
CA GLY A 59 -6.77 4.28 -28.61
C GLY A 59 -6.35 3.93 -27.17
N THR A 60 -6.48 4.85 -26.22
CA THR A 60 -6.24 4.66 -24.77
C THR A 60 -7.41 5.22 -23.97
N THR A 61 -7.68 4.65 -22.79
CA THR A 61 -8.73 5.17 -21.90
C THR A 61 -8.38 6.53 -21.29
N PHE A 62 -7.09 6.91 -21.25
CA PHE A 62 -6.52 8.22 -20.83
C PHE A 62 -6.82 8.67 -19.40
N ALA A 63 -8.00 8.40 -18.84
CA ALA A 63 -8.41 8.77 -17.48
C ALA A 63 -8.70 7.52 -16.66
N TYR A 64 -8.16 7.45 -15.45
CA TYR A 64 -8.23 6.27 -14.60
C TYR A 64 -8.60 6.66 -13.17
N LEU A 65 -9.49 5.89 -12.55
CA LEU A 65 -9.79 6.02 -11.13
C LEU A 65 -8.74 5.28 -10.32
N SER A 66 -8.37 5.84 -9.16
CA SER A 66 -7.58 5.11 -8.19
C SER A 66 -8.36 3.94 -7.59
N ASP A 67 -7.62 2.98 -7.06
CA ASP A 67 -8.19 1.77 -6.45
C ASP A 67 -9.06 2.11 -5.23
N GLU A 68 -8.81 3.26 -4.60
CA GLU A 68 -9.59 3.76 -3.47
C GLU A 68 -11.08 3.89 -3.79
N PHE A 69 -11.45 4.28 -5.02
CA PHE A 69 -12.86 4.33 -5.42
C PHE A 69 -13.56 2.98 -5.28
N TYR A 70 -12.86 1.91 -5.66
CA TYR A 70 -13.40 0.55 -5.65
C TYR A 70 -13.41 -0.04 -4.25
N ILE A 71 -12.29 0.08 -3.53
CA ILE A 71 -12.13 -0.50 -2.19
C ILE A 71 -13.06 0.21 -1.19
N SER A 72 -13.15 1.54 -1.22
CA SER A 72 -13.97 2.33 -0.28
C SER A 72 -15.49 2.16 -0.48
N THR A 73 -15.91 1.65 -1.65
CA THR A 73 -17.32 1.38 -1.96
C THR A 73 -17.65 -0.10 -2.00
N ASP A 74 -16.70 -0.97 -1.63
CA ASP A 74 -16.78 -2.43 -1.75
C ASP A 74 -17.24 -2.90 -3.14
N THR A 75 -16.88 -2.15 -4.19
CA THR A 75 -17.09 -2.61 -5.57
C THR A 75 -15.94 -3.48 -6.03
N THR A 76 -16.19 -4.29 -7.06
CA THR A 76 -15.18 -5.13 -7.66
C THR A 76 -14.07 -4.28 -8.27
N LEU A 77 -12.83 -4.55 -7.87
CA LEU A 77 -11.65 -3.94 -8.47
C LEU A 77 -11.57 -4.34 -9.96
N PRO A 78 -11.35 -3.39 -10.88
CA PRO A 78 -11.17 -3.70 -12.30
C PRO A 78 -10.05 -4.68 -12.57
N ASP A 79 -10.13 -5.41 -13.69
CA ASP A 79 -9.07 -6.32 -14.16
C ASP A 79 -7.90 -5.55 -14.80
N ALA A 80 -6.79 -6.24 -15.09
CA ALA A 80 -5.54 -5.64 -15.58
C ALA A 80 -5.76 -4.72 -16.81
N ASP A 81 -6.57 -5.17 -17.77
CA ASP A 81 -6.87 -4.43 -19.01
C ASP A 81 -7.45 -3.03 -18.77
N TYR A 82 -8.09 -2.81 -17.62
CA TYR A 82 -8.58 -1.48 -17.23
C TYR A 82 -7.44 -0.46 -17.11
N TYR A 83 -6.30 -0.91 -16.57
CA TYR A 83 -5.15 -0.07 -16.21
C TYR A 83 -4.15 0.08 -17.36
N GLU A 84 -4.35 -0.63 -18.46
CA GLU A 84 -3.45 -0.68 -19.62
C GLU A 84 -2.01 -1.00 -19.15
N ASP A 85 -1.04 -0.12 -19.41
CA ASP A 85 0.36 -0.34 -19.04
C ASP A 85 0.69 0.08 -17.59
N PHE A 86 -0.32 0.27 -16.73
CA PHE A 86 -0.14 0.64 -15.31
C PHE A 86 0.67 1.94 -15.09
N ASN A 87 0.56 2.90 -16.01
CA ASN A 87 1.32 4.17 -16.02
C ASN A 87 1.11 5.09 -14.79
N GLN A 88 0.21 4.75 -13.87
CA GLN A 88 -0.23 5.59 -12.75
C GLN A 88 -0.15 4.86 -11.40
N LEU A 89 0.64 3.79 -11.29
CA LEU A 89 0.83 3.03 -10.05
C LEU A 89 1.21 3.90 -8.84
N GLU A 90 2.12 4.86 -9.05
CA GLU A 90 2.58 5.80 -8.01
C GLU A 90 1.45 6.69 -7.48
N ASN A 91 0.39 6.90 -8.27
CA ASN A 91 -0.79 7.68 -7.91
C ASN A 91 -1.95 6.81 -7.40
N GLY A 92 -1.68 5.55 -7.03
CA GLY A 92 -2.68 4.64 -6.46
C GLY A 92 -3.67 4.08 -7.48
N VAL A 93 -3.36 4.16 -8.77
CA VAL A 93 -4.17 3.59 -9.86
C VAL A 93 -3.56 2.24 -10.26
N GLY A 94 -4.29 1.16 -9.99
CA GLY A 94 -3.88 -0.20 -10.33
C GLY A 94 -2.92 -0.85 -9.34
N LEU A 95 -2.55 -0.17 -8.24
CA LEU A 95 -1.58 -0.66 -7.26
C LEU A 95 -2.01 -1.99 -6.62
N THR A 96 -3.28 -2.09 -6.26
CA THR A 96 -3.89 -3.29 -5.67
C THR A 96 -4.01 -4.38 -6.72
N ARG A 97 -4.37 -4.03 -7.97
CA ARG A 97 -4.48 -5.02 -9.04
C ARG A 97 -3.11 -5.61 -9.39
N ASP A 98 -2.09 -4.77 -9.52
CA ASP A 98 -0.70 -5.18 -9.72
C ASP A 98 -0.24 -6.10 -8.57
N PHE A 99 -0.50 -5.73 -7.32
CA PHE A 99 -0.13 -6.55 -6.17
C PHE A 99 -0.84 -7.92 -6.17
N ILE A 100 -2.12 -7.98 -6.56
CA ILE A 100 -2.85 -9.25 -6.69
C ILE A 100 -2.21 -10.14 -7.77
N ILE A 101 -1.85 -9.57 -8.92
CA ILE A 101 -1.25 -10.31 -10.03
C ILE A 101 0.09 -10.90 -9.57
N ARG A 102 0.98 -10.08 -9.02
CA ARG A 102 2.29 -10.52 -8.52
C ARG A 102 2.14 -11.59 -7.43
N PHE A 103 1.23 -11.37 -6.47
CA PHE A 103 0.96 -12.36 -5.43
C PHE A 103 0.48 -13.70 -5.98
N GLN A 104 -0.35 -13.71 -7.02
CA GLN A 104 -0.81 -14.95 -7.66
C GLN A 104 0.32 -15.71 -8.35
N GLU A 105 1.30 -15.01 -8.92
CA GLU A 105 2.50 -15.60 -9.51
C GLU A 105 3.44 -16.16 -8.42
N GLU A 106 3.51 -15.50 -7.27
CA GLU A 106 4.32 -15.91 -6.11
C GLU A 106 3.72 -17.09 -5.35
N LEU A 107 2.39 -17.18 -5.26
CA LEU A 107 1.68 -18.13 -4.40
C LEU A 107 2.15 -19.59 -4.54
N PRO A 108 2.43 -20.14 -5.74
CA PRO A 108 2.95 -21.50 -5.90
C PRO A 108 4.38 -21.71 -5.40
N LEU A 109 5.13 -20.62 -5.21
CA LEU A 109 6.53 -20.61 -4.78
C LEU A 109 6.68 -20.46 -3.27
N LEU A 110 5.62 -20.05 -2.56
CA LEU A 110 5.66 -19.80 -1.13
C LEU A 110 5.90 -21.10 -0.35
N GLN A 111 6.87 -21.06 0.57
CA GLN A 111 7.20 -22.16 1.45
C GLN A 111 7.17 -21.69 2.90
N VAL A 112 6.23 -22.25 3.68
CA VAL A 112 6.14 -22.04 5.14
C VAL A 112 6.09 -23.41 5.80
N SER A 113 7.26 -23.95 6.15
CA SER A 113 7.40 -25.30 6.69
C SER A 113 7.43 -25.37 8.21
N GLU A 114 7.73 -24.26 8.89
CA GLU A 114 7.74 -24.17 10.34
C GLU A 114 6.59 -23.29 10.84
N PRO A 115 6.01 -23.58 12.02
CA PRO A 115 5.01 -22.72 12.63
C PRO A 115 5.49 -21.27 12.73
N LEU A 116 4.70 -20.35 12.20
CA LEU A 116 5.00 -18.94 12.11
C LEU A 116 3.74 -18.12 12.41
N ASN A 117 3.84 -17.24 13.40
CA ASN A 117 2.80 -16.29 13.74
C ASN A 117 3.24 -14.89 13.29
N LEU A 118 2.49 -14.24 12.40
CA LEU A 118 2.79 -12.87 11.97
C LEU A 118 1.66 -11.92 12.33
N THR A 119 2.04 -10.73 12.77
CA THR A 119 1.14 -9.59 12.94
C THR A 119 1.36 -8.61 11.81
N LEU A 120 0.45 -8.59 10.84
CA LEU A 120 0.48 -7.68 9.72
C LEU A 120 -0.17 -6.35 10.11
N VAL A 121 0.39 -5.26 9.59
CA VAL A 121 -0.13 -3.90 9.78
C VAL A 121 -0.39 -3.27 8.42
N SER A 122 -1.48 -2.51 8.31
CA SER A 122 -1.70 -1.63 7.17
C SER A 122 -2.60 -0.46 7.55
N GLY A 123 -2.69 0.54 6.67
CA GLY A 123 -3.75 1.55 6.77
C GLY A 123 -5.11 0.94 6.45
N MET A 124 -6.19 1.61 6.84
CA MET A 124 -7.57 1.12 6.67
C MET A 124 -7.86 0.56 5.26
N LEU A 125 -7.46 1.28 4.20
CA LEU A 125 -7.69 0.87 2.81
C LEU A 125 -6.88 -0.39 2.43
N GLY A 126 -5.61 -0.43 2.83
CA GLY A 126 -4.72 -1.55 2.58
C GLY A 126 -5.15 -2.81 3.32
N SER A 127 -5.62 -2.68 4.56
CA SER A 127 -6.18 -3.80 5.33
C SER A 127 -7.40 -4.41 4.64
N THR A 128 -8.31 -3.59 4.09
CA THR A 128 -9.45 -4.10 3.30
C THR A 128 -8.99 -4.89 2.08
N ALA A 129 -7.99 -4.40 1.35
CA ALA A 129 -7.44 -5.11 0.20
C ALA A 129 -6.77 -6.44 0.60
N LEU A 130 -5.97 -6.43 1.67
CA LEU A 130 -5.29 -7.62 2.20
C LEU A 130 -6.28 -8.71 2.61
N GLU A 131 -7.30 -8.36 3.40
CA GLU A 131 -8.35 -9.31 3.82
C GLU A 131 -9.11 -9.89 2.63
N LYS A 132 -9.39 -9.07 1.61
CA LYS A 132 -10.22 -9.49 0.47
C LYS A 132 -9.45 -10.38 -0.50
N TYR A 133 -8.19 -10.07 -0.78
CA TYR A 133 -7.48 -10.67 -1.92
C TYR A 133 -6.28 -11.54 -1.55
N ILE A 134 -5.63 -11.30 -0.42
CA ILE A 134 -4.33 -11.91 -0.11
C ILE A 134 -4.47 -12.94 1.02
N LEU A 135 -4.99 -12.51 2.16
CA LEU A 135 -5.09 -13.34 3.37
C LEU A 135 -5.89 -14.64 3.20
N PRO A 136 -6.96 -14.72 2.39
CA PRO A 136 -7.66 -15.98 2.18
C PRO A 136 -6.77 -17.09 1.62
N HIS A 137 -5.76 -16.74 0.81
CA HIS A 137 -4.81 -17.68 0.24
C HIS A 137 -3.71 -18.04 1.26
N LEU A 138 -3.15 -17.04 1.95
CA LEU A 138 -2.11 -17.28 2.95
C LEU A 138 -2.60 -18.07 4.18
N ARG A 139 -3.87 -17.92 4.56
CA ARG A 139 -4.49 -18.68 5.65
C ARG A 139 -4.70 -20.17 5.32
N GLN A 140 -4.44 -20.60 4.08
CA GLN A 140 -4.48 -22.03 3.71
C GLN A 140 -3.22 -22.78 4.17
N PHE A 141 -2.13 -22.08 4.51
CA PHE A 141 -0.92 -22.69 5.02
C PHE A 141 -1.10 -23.04 6.51
N GLU A 142 -1.15 -24.33 6.84
CA GLU A 142 -1.39 -24.80 8.22
C GLU A 142 -0.33 -24.30 9.22
N SER A 143 0.90 -24.07 8.75
CA SER A 143 2.00 -23.56 9.57
C SER A 143 2.01 -22.03 9.72
N LEU A 144 1.07 -21.31 9.11
CA LEU A 144 1.04 -19.85 9.12
C LEU A 144 -0.21 -19.32 9.83
N HIS A 145 -0.01 -18.59 10.92
CA HIS A 145 -1.06 -17.84 11.60
C HIS A 145 -0.86 -16.35 11.39
N LEU A 146 -1.90 -15.65 10.92
CA LEU A 146 -1.85 -14.23 10.59
C LEU A 146 -2.91 -13.45 11.37
N SER A 147 -2.47 -12.43 12.13
CA SER A 147 -3.34 -11.34 12.57
C SER A 147 -3.11 -10.12 11.69
N LEU A 148 -4.16 -9.39 11.34
CA LEU A 148 -4.07 -8.13 10.60
C LEU A 148 -4.69 -7.01 11.43
N HIS A 149 -3.92 -5.94 11.65
CA HIS A 149 -4.38 -4.76 12.38
C HIS A 149 -4.44 -3.56 11.43
N ALA A 150 -5.66 -3.03 11.27
CA ALA A 150 -5.90 -1.81 10.52
C ALA A 150 -5.61 -0.60 11.40
N VAL A 151 -4.64 0.21 10.99
CA VAL A 151 -4.20 1.39 11.74
C VAL A 151 -5.03 2.59 11.29
N LYS A 152 -5.70 3.21 12.27
CA LYS A 152 -6.35 4.51 12.09
C LYS A 152 -5.30 5.60 12.20
N ASN A 153 -5.25 6.46 11.18
CA ASN A 153 -4.30 7.56 11.14
C ASN A 153 -4.75 8.70 12.06
N GLN A 154 -4.29 8.73 13.31
CA GLN A 154 -4.59 9.84 14.21
C GLN A 154 -3.65 11.00 13.92
N PHE A 155 -2.43 10.75 13.43
CA PHE A 155 -1.40 11.76 13.20
C PHE A 155 -1.76 12.78 12.11
N TYR A 156 -2.29 12.34 10.97
CA TYR A 156 -2.81 13.20 9.89
C TYR A 156 -4.34 13.27 9.86
N GLY A 157 -5.05 12.42 10.60
CA GLY A 157 -6.51 12.39 10.69
C GLY A 157 -7.12 11.18 9.98
N GLU A 158 -8.24 10.66 10.52
CA GLU A 158 -8.80 9.34 10.16
C GLU A 158 -9.27 9.22 8.70
N SER A 159 -9.47 10.34 8.01
CA SER A 159 -9.73 10.41 6.57
C SER A 159 -8.54 9.97 5.72
N ILE A 160 -7.33 9.91 6.28
CA ILE A 160 -6.14 9.39 5.61
C ILE A 160 -6.06 7.88 5.88
N THR A 161 -6.42 7.09 4.87
CA THR A 161 -6.62 5.63 5.01
C THR A 161 -5.53 4.78 4.35
N VAL A 162 -4.60 5.42 3.63
CA VAL A 162 -3.51 4.73 2.90
C VAL A 162 -2.38 4.31 3.84
N ALA A 163 -1.74 3.20 3.51
CA ALA A 163 -0.70 2.60 4.36
C ALA A 163 0.61 3.40 4.40
N GLY A 164 0.98 4.11 3.34
CA GLY A 164 2.21 4.91 3.30
C GLY A 164 2.18 6.20 4.10
N LEU A 165 1.06 6.54 4.73
CA LEU A 165 0.90 7.76 5.53
C LEU A 165 0.61 7.49 7.02
N ILE A 166 0.61 6.23 7.46
CA ILE A 166 0.53 5.90 8.89
C ILE A 166 1.91 6.11 9.54
N VAL A 167 1.94 6.41 10.84
CA VAL A 167 3.17 6.76 11.57
C VAL A 167 3.47 5.77 12.70
N GLY A 168 4.69 5.82 13.24
CA GLY A 168 5.14 4.87 14.27
C GLY A 168 4.27 4.92 15.53
N GLU A 169 3.89 6.11 15.98
CA GLU A 169 2.99 6.30 17.13
C GLU A 169 1.60 5.65 16.93
N ASP A 170 0.99 5.81 15.76
CA ASP A 170 -0.33 5.24 15.45
C ASP A 170 -0.29 3.70 15.41
N ILE A 171 0.79 3.14 14.85
CA ILE A 171 1.04 1.69 14.84
C ILE A 171 1.20 1.18 16.28
N TYR A 172 2.06 1.82 17.08
CA TYR A 172 2.26 1.44 18.47
C TYR A 172 0.96 1.46 19.27
N ASN A 173 0.18 2.54 19.15
CA ASN A 173 -1.09 2.66 19.87
C ASN A 173 -2.13 1.61 19.44
N THR A 174 -2.08 1.16 18.19
CA THR A 174 -2.94 0.08 17.68
C THR A 174 -2.54 -1.29 18.24
N LEU A 175 -1.25 -1.52 18.47
CA LEU A 175 -0.70 -2.85 18.78
C LEU A 175 -0.37 -3.09 20.26
N LYS A 176 -0.09 -2.05 21.06
CA LYS A 176 0.49 -2.17 22.41
C LYS A 176 -0.26 -3.08 23.39
N ASP A 177 -1.57 -3.26 23.19
CA ASP A 177 -2.44 -4.07 24.05
C ASP A 177 -2.96 -5.34 23.34
N GLN A 178 -2.35 -5.71 22.21
CA GLN A 178 -2.76 -6.84 21.37
C GLN A 178 -1.79 -8.02 21.53
N PRO A 179 -2.26 -9.27 21.37
CA PRO A 179 -1.36 -10.41 21.22
C PRO A 179 -0.60 -10.29 19.89
N LEU A 180 0.72 -10.18 19.96
CA LEU A 180 1.59 -10.10 18.78
C LEU A 180 2.14 -11.48 18.43
N GLY A 181 2.38 -11.69 17.14
CA GLY A 181 3.07 -12.88 16.63
C GLY A 181 4.57 -12.84 16.90
N ASP A 182 5.31 -13.72 16.21
CA ASP A 182 6.77 -13.78 16.25
C ASP A 182 7.39 -12.49 15.68
N TYR A 183 6.71 -11.87 14.71
CA TYR A 183 7.12 -10.63 14.09
C TYR A 183 5.92 -9.75 13.74
N VAL A 184 6.14 -8.44 13.78
CA VAL A 184 5.24 -7.43 13.20
C VAL A 184 5.74 -7.08 11.80
N VAL A 185 4.87 -7.16 10.79
CA VAL A 185 5.20 -6.81 9.41
C VAL A 185 4.51 -5.51 9.04
N LEU A 186 5.31 -4.50 8.74
CA LEU A 186 4.87 -3.18 8.30
C LEU A 186 4.48 -3.20 6.83
N PRO A 187 3.54 -2.35 6.39
CA PRO A 187 3.23 -2.24 4.97
C PRO A 187 4.43 -1.64 4.22
N PRO A 188 4.56 -1.95 2.91
CA PRO A 188 5.61 -1.33 2.11
C PRO A 188 5.38 0.19 2.10
N ARG A 189 6.48 0.94 2.06
CA ARG A 189 6.47 2.42 1.94
C ARG A 189 5.94 3.20 3.15
N VAL A 190 5.93 2.59 4.34
CA VAL A 190 5.66 3.33 5.59
C VAL A 190 6.89 4.07 6.13
N LEU A 191 8.08 3.63 5.72
CA LEU A 191 9.36 4.24 6.08
C LEU A 191 9.93 5.04 4.91
N ASN A 192 10.65 6.11 5.22
CA ASN A 192 11.49 6.82 4.26
C ASN A 192 12.84 6.11 4.03
N HIS A 193 13.71 6.71 3.20
CA HIS A 193 15.03 6.14 2.88
C HIS A 193 15.98 6.02 4.08
N ASP A 194 15.76 6.82 5.13
CA ASP A 194 16.53 6.81 6.38
C ASP A 194 15.91 5.86 7.43
N ARG A 195 14.95 5.00 7.01
CA ARG A 195 14.20 4.06 7.88
C ARG A 195 13.40 4.75 8.99
N LEU A 196 12.97 5.98 8.74
CA LEU A 196 12.13 6.74 9.64
C LEU A 196 10.67 6.72 9.19
N PHE A 197 9.77 6.63 10.16
CA PHE A 197 8.35 6.96 9.99
C PHE A 197 8.17 8.48 9.80
N LEU A 198 7.00 8.92 9.35
CA LEU A 198 6.70 10.35 9.14
C LEU A 198 6.62 11.18 10.43
N ASP A 199 6.55 10.53 11.60
CA ASP A 199 6.65 11.16 12.93
C ASP A 199 8.08 11.11 13.49
N ASP A 200 9.08 10.91 12.63
CA ASP A 200 10.51 10.83 12.94
C ASP A 200 10.89 9.68 13.89
N TRP A 201 10.01 8.69 14.08
CA TRP A 201 10.38 7.48 14.80
C TRP A 201 11.32 6.64 13.93
N PRO A 202 12.46 6.17 14.44
CA PRO A 202 13.19 5.08 13.81
C PRO A 202 12.44 3.77 14.05
N ILE A 203 12.57 2.81 13.12
CA ILE A 203 11.94 1.48 13.23
C ILE A 203 12.32 0.77 14.54
N GLU A 204 13.56 0.93 15.01
CA GLU A 204 14.07 0.36 16.26
C GLU A 204 13.30 0.85 17.48
N LYS A 205 12.81 2.10 17.46
CA LYS A 205 11.97 2.62 18.55
C LYS A 205 10.64 1.88 18.61
N LEU A 206 10.07 1.50 17.46
CA LEU A 206 8.84 0.69 17.44
C LEU A 206 9.12 -0.73 17.94
N GLU A 207 10.22 -1.35 17.50
CA GLU A 207 10.68 -2.67 17.99
C GLU A 207 10.85 -2.68 19.51
N GLU A 208 11.57 -1.70 20.07
CA GLU A 208 11.81 -1.59 21.51
C GLU A 208 10.49 -1.45 22.29
N LYS A 209 9.56 -0.64 21.78
CA LYS A 209 8.28 -0.38 22.45
C LYS A 209 7.31 -1.55 22.41
N LEU A 210 7.35 -2.37 21.35
CA LEU A 210 6.51 -3.56 21.20
C LEU A 210 7.15 -4.82 21.79
N GLY A 211 8.47 -4.84 21.96
CA GLY A 211 9.22 -5.99 22.46
C GLY A 211 9.25 -7.17 21.48
N VAL A 212 9.03 -6.91 20.18
CA VAL A 212 9.02 -7.91 19.11
C VAL A 212 9.75 -7.35 17.88
N GLY A 213 10.36 -8.23 17.08
CA GLY A 213 11.01 -7.83 15.84
C GLY A 213 10.00 -7.25 14.85
N VAL A 214 10.38 -6.15 14.19
CA VAL A 214 9.55 -5.47 13.20
C VAL A 214 10.23 -5.58 11.84
N LEU A 215 9.53 -6.18 10.89
CA LEU A 215 9.97 -6.27 9.50
C LEU A 215 9.28 -5.21 8.66
N ASN A 216 10.03 -4.53 7.82
CA ASN A 216 9.45 -3.84 6.68
C ASN A 216 9.13 -4.86 5.59
N PHE A 217 7.89 -4.85 5.07
CA PHE A 217 7.55 -5.75 3.97
C PHE A 217 8.48 -5.48 2.77
N PRO A 218 9.17 -6.51 2.24
CA PRO A 218 10.03 -6.37 1.08
C PRO A 218 9.18 -6.22 -0.19
N ASP A 219 9.71 -6.54 -1.38
CA ASP A 219 8.95 -6.38 -2.62
C ASP A 219 7.83 -7.44 -2.82
N ASN A 220 7.96 -8.60 -2.17
CA ASN A 220 7.11 -9.79 -2.38
C ASN A 220 7.08 -10.74 -1.15
N PHE A 221 6.16 -11.71 -1.14
CA PHE A 221 6.02 -12.66 -0.02
C PHE A 221 7.11 -13.75 0.03
N VAL A 222 7.70 -14.09 -1.12
CA VAL A 222 8.80 -15.06 -1.19
C VAL A 222 9.99 -14.54 -0.38
N ASP A 223 10.39 -13.29 -0.64
CA ASP A 223 11.47 -12.61 0.06
C ASP A 223 11.13 -12.38 1.54
N LEU A 224 9.86 -12.08 1.87
CA LEU A 224 9.44 -11.95 3.26
C LEU A 224 9.70 -13.25 4.04
N PHE A 225 9.26 -14.39 3.50
CA PHE A 225 9.43 -15.67 4.20
C PHE A 225 10.88 -16.12 4.22
N GLU A 226 11.67 -15.84 3.18
CA GLU A 226 13.10 -16.16 3.21
C GLU A 226 13.86 -15.29 4.20
N ASN A 227 13.55 -14.00 4.28
CA ASN A 227 14.10 -13.09 5.29
C ASN A 227 13.80 -13.62 6.70
N ILE A 228 12.57 -14.07 6.96
CA ILE A 228 12.19 -14.66 8.26
C ILE A 228 12.97 -15.96 8.52
N ARG A 229 13.16 -16.81 7.52
CA ARG A 229 13.96 -18.04 7.65
C ARG A 229 15.40 -17.73 8.03
N LEU A 230 16.00 -16.73 7.38
CA LEU A 230 17.35 -16.25 7.70
C LEU A 230 17.43 -15.73 9.13
N LEU A 231 16.47 -14.89 9.56
CA LEU A 231 16.43 -14.37 10.93
C LEU A 231 16.35 -15.49 11.97
N ARG A 232 15.53 -16.51 11.72
CA ARG A 232 15.40 -17.69 12.60
C ARG A 232 16.64 -18.59 12.64
N SER A 233 17.53 -18.50 11.65
CA SER A 233 18.78 -19.26 11.62
C SER A 233 19.86 -18.73 12.57
N GLY A 234 19.63 -17.56 13.19
CA GLY A 234 20.53 -16.97 14.18
C GLY A 234 21.62 -16.08 13.57
N LEU A 235 21.22 -15.19 12.65
CA LEU A 235 22.13 -14.18 12.09
C LEU A 235 22.72 -13.28 13.20
N PRO A 236 23.96 -12.77 13.00
CA PRO A 236 24.47 -11.67 13.82
C PRO A 236 23.52 -10.48 13.81
N GLU A 237 23.38 -9.77 14.93
CA GLU A 237 22.37 -8.72 15.09
C GLU A 237 22.44 -7.63 14.01
N GLU A 238 23.64 -7.24 13.59
CA GLU A 238 23.81 -6.23 12.54
C GLU A 238 23.32 -6.72 11.16
N GLU A 239 23.52 -7.99 10.84
CA GLU A 239 22.96 -8.59 9.60
C GLU A 239 21.45 -8.78 9.72
N ALA A 240 20.97 -9.18 10.91
CA ALA A 240 19.55 -9.35 11.18
C ALA A 240 18.78 -8.03 11.02
N LYS A 241 19.36 -6.89 11.46
CA LYS A 241 18.76 -5.56 11.26
C LYS A 241 18.62 -5.22 9.78
N GLU A 242 19.66 -5.43 8.98
CA GLU A 242 19.59 -5.16 7.53
C GLU A 242 18.49 -5.98 6.85
N VAL A 243 18.33 -7.25 7.24
CA VAL A 243 17.24 -8.11 6.76
C VAL A 243 15.87 -7.59 7.21
N ARG A 244 15.68 -7.27 8.50
CA ARG A 244 14.41 -6.76 9.04
C ARG A 244 14.00 -5.44 8.40
N HIS A 245 14.96 -4.55 8.15
CA HIS A 245 14.71 -3.18 7.70
C HIS A 245 15.02 -2.96 6.22
N THR A 246 14.94 -4.05 5.43
CA THR A 246 15.11 -4.00 3.97
C THR A 246 14.20 -2.92 3.37
N ILE A 247 14.76 -2.07 2.51
CA ILE A 247 14.01 -1.05 1.77
C ILE A 247 13.67 -1.63 0.38
N PRO A 248 12.39 -1.67 -0.04
CA PRO A 248 11.96 -2.17 -1.35
C PRO A 248 12.75 -1.57 -2.54
N VAL A 249 13.03 -2.36 -3.58
CA VAL A 249 13.91 -1.97 -4.70
C VAL A 249 13.37 -0.78 -5.50
N ALA A 250 12.06 -0.55 -5.50
CA ALA A 250 11.44 0.64 -6.13
C ALA A 250 12.08 1.98 -5.67
N TYR A 251 12.69 2.03 -4.48
CA TYR A 251 13.41 3.19 -3.95
C TYR A 251 14.83 3.36 -4.50
N MET A 252 15.44 2.33 -5.10
CA MET A 252 16.76 2.45 -5.71
C MET A 252 16.72 3.19 -7.04
N THR A 253 15.59 3.10 -7.77
CA THR A 253 15.40 3.76 -9.08
C THR A 253 15.14 5.26 -8.99
N GLU A 254 14.81 5.81 -7.82
CA GLU A 254 14.70 7.27 -7.63
C GLU A 254 16.08 7.95 -7.59
N LYS A 255 17.13 7.21 -7.19
CA LYS A 255 18.51 7.69 -7.19
C LYS A 255 19.08 7.90 -8.60
N SER A 256 18.55 7.20 -9.61
CA SER A 256 18.97 7.34 -11.02
C SER A 256 18.20 8.40 -11.80
N LYS A 257 17.10 8.95 -11.25
CA LYS A 257 16.33 10.05 -11.87
C LYS A 257 16.55 11.42 -11.21
N GLY A 258 17.11 11.47 -10.00
CA GLY A 258 17.41 12.73 -9.28
C GLY A 258 18.79 13.35 -9.55
N GLY A 259 19.57 12.83 -10.50
CA GLY A 259 20.92 13.32 -10.81
C GLY A 259 21.07 13.71 -12.28
N GLY A 260 20.64 14.91 -12.66
CA GLY A 260 20.91 15.44 -13.99
C GLY A 260 20.09 16.67 -14.38
N PHE A 261 20.59 17.84 -13.95
CA PHE A 261 20.32 19.21 -14.42
C PHE A 261 18.91 19.78 -14.31
#